data_AF-A0A842UIM5-F1
#
_entry.id   AF-A0A842UIM5-F1
#
_cell.length_a   1.000
_cell.length_b   1.000
_cell.length_c   1.000
_cell.angle_alpha   90.00
_cell.angle_beta   90.00
_cell.angle_gamma   90.00
#
_symmetry.space_group_name_H-M   'P 1'
#
loop_
_entity.id
_entity.type
_entity.pdbx_description
1 polymer ?
#
loop_
_entity_poly.entity_id
_entity_poly.type
_entity_poly.pdbx_seq_one_letter_code
_entity_poly.pdbx_strand_id
1 'polypeptide(L)'
;NLGGTHMCDSCGMVEPTYNMVLSFILEDESSNIRVIAFREIAEKLISLDAEEAMNLIGETQDEAAPLEHAREKLLKKEITVTGNTRYNDYNDTLEVIANQIDQTG
;
A
#
# COMPACT_ATOMS: atom_id res chain seq x y z
N ASN A 1 17.37 4.75 -6.86
CA ASN A 1 18.51 3.88 -6.53
C ASN A 1 19.14 4.36 -5.22
N LEU A 2 18.75 3.78 -4.06
CA LEU A 2 19.17 4.24 -2.72
C LEU A 2 20.57 3.72 -2.29
N GLY A 3 21.50 3.59 -3.24
CA GLY A 3 22.95 3.53 -3.00
C GLY A 3 23.50 2.46 -2.04
N GLY A 4 22.76 1.39 -1.74
CA GLY A 4 23.17 0.36 -0.78
C GLY A 4 23.18 -1.04 -1.38
N THR A 5 24.06 -1.90 -0.88
CA THR A 5 24.00 -3.34 -1.12
C THR A 5 22.86 -3.96 -0.33
N HIS A 6 21.93 -4.64 -1.01
CA HIS A 6 20.80 -5.32 -0.38
C HIS A 6 21.11 -6.80 -0.18
N MET A 7 20.86 -7.31 1.03
CA MET A 7 21.13 -8.70 1.42
C MET A 7 19.85 -9.37 1.88
N CYS A 8 19.57 -10.55 1.32
CA CYS A 8 18.49 -11.44 1.73
C CYS A 8 19.10 -12.65 2.45
N ASP A 9 18.59 -12.99 3.63
CA ASP A 9 19.10 -14.11 4.45
C ASP A 9 19.08 -15.46 3.71
N SER A 10 18.17 -15.61 2.73
CA SER A 10 18.03 -16.84 1.95
C SER A 10 18.80 -16.81 0.62
N CYS A 11 18.94 -15.65 -0.01
CA CYS A 11 19.48 -15.52 -1.38
C CYS A 11 20.88 -14.87 -1.43
N GLY A 12 21.37 -14.32 -0.32
CA GLY A 12 22.58 -13.52 -0.28
C GLY A 12 22.38 -12.13 -0.87
N MET A 13 23.36 -11.65 -1.63
CA MET A 13 23.34 -10.33 -2.26
C MET A 13 22.33 -10.31 -3.42
N VAL A 14 21.41 -9.35 -3.42
CA VAL A 14 20.32 -9.27 -4.40
C VAL A 14 20.10 -7.83 -4.85
N GLU A 15 19.56 -7.67 -6.06
CA GLU A 15 18.88 -6.45 -6.47
C GLU A 15 17.42 -6.54 -5.98
N PRO A 16 16.95 -5.64 -5.10
CA PRO A 16 15.62 -5.77 -4.51
C PRO A 16 14.54 -5.42 -5.54
N THR A 17 13.45 -6.19 -5.50
CA THR A 17 12.19 -5.76 -6.12
C THR A 17 11.37 -5.02 -5.07
N TYR A 18 11.08 -3.75 -5.33
CA TYR A 18 10.23 -2.94 -4.45
C TYR A 18 8.78 -3.41 -4.56
N ASN A 19 8.15 -3.66 -3.43
CA ASN A 19 6.74 -4.03 -3.34
C ASN A 19 6.01 -2.95 -2.55
N MET A 20 4.90 -2.45 -3.11
CA MET A 20 4.07 -1.50 -2.40
C MET A 20 3.18 -2.20 -1.36
N VAL A 21 3.07 -1.60 -0.18
CA VAL A 21 2.12 -2.00 0.86
C VAL A 21 1.40 -0.75 1.33
N LEU A 22 0.07 -0.75 1.24
CA LEU A 22 -0.76 0.37 1.65
C LEU A 22 -1.81 -0.10 2.65
N SER A 23 -1.82 0.53 3.82
CA SER A 23 -2.88 0.33 4.82
C SER A 23 -3.75 1.57 4.90
N PHE A 24 -5.08 1.38 4.91
CA PHE A 24 -6.04 2.48 5.07
C PHE A 24 -7.24 2.04 5.91
N ILE A 25 -7.98 3.01 6.40
CA ILE A 25 -9.26 2.79 7.09
C ILE A 25 -10.37 2.95 6.06
N LEU A 26 -11.17 1.92 5.90
CA LEU A 26 -12.41 1.96 5.12
C LEU A 26 -13.57 2.18 6.08
N GLU A 27 -14.42 3.16 5.81
CA GLU A 27 -15.56 3.53 6.65
C GLU A 27 -16.84 3.50 5.80
N ASP A 28 -17.91 2.96 6.38
CA ASP A 28 -19.27 3.02 5.86
C ASP A 28 -20.21 3.65 6.91
N GLU A 29 -21.53 3.62 6.66
CA GLU A 29 -22.51 4.19 7.58
C GLU A 29 -22.54 3.52 8.97
N SER A 30 -22.05 2.28 9.08
CA SER A 30 -22.16 1.46 10.28
C SER A 30 -20.87 1.45 11.10
N SER A 31 -19.71 1.34 10.44
CA SER A 31 -18.44 1.20 11.13
C SER A 31 -17.24 1.49 10.22
N ASN A 32 -16.04 1.26 10.75
CA ASN A 32 -14.82 1.26 9.97
C ASN A 32 -14.00 -0.01 10.20
N ILE A 33 -13.19 -0.35 9.21
CA ILE A 33 -12.28 -1.50 9.25
C ILE A 33 -10.96 -1.15 8.57
N ARG A 34 -9.86 -1.69 9.09
CA ARG A 34 -8.54 -1.57 8.46
C ARG A 34 -8.45 -2.51 7.27
N VAL A 35 -7.97 -1.98 6.14
CA VAL A 35 -7.71 -2.74 4.91
C VAL A 35 -6.22 -2.66 4.60
N ILE A 36 -5.63 -3.79 4.23
CA ILE A 36 -4.24 -3.88 3.75
C ILE A 36 -4.26 -4.30 2.28
N ALA A 37 -3.67 -3.48 1.43
CA ALA A 37 -3.46 -3.75 0.01
C ALA A 37 -1.97 -4.00 -0.25
N PHE A 38 -1.68 -5.04 -1.05
CA PHE A 38 -0.33 -5.44 -1.39
C PHE A 38 -0.07 -5.33 -2.90
N ARG A 39 1.16 -4.98 -3.27
CA ARG A 39 1.68 -4.99 -4.65
C ARG A 39 0.75 -4.23 -5.60
N GLU A 40 0.41 -4.85 -6.72
CA GLU A 40 -0.46 -4.30 -7.76
C GLU A 40 -1.80 -3.77 -7.25
N ILE A 41 -2.35 -4.31 -6.16
CA ILE A 41 -3.61 -3.82 -5.59
C ILE A 41 -3.41 -2.43 -4.97
N ALA A 42 -2.29 -2.24 -4.25
CA ALA A 42 -1.94 -0.94 -3.70
C ALA A 42 -1.61 0.05 -4.82
N GLU A 43 -0.82 -0.37 -5.81
CA GLU A 43 -0.44 0.47 -6.96
C GLU A 43 -1.66 0.95 -7.75
N LYS A 44 -2.62 0.04 -8.03
CA LYS A 44 -3.89 0.38 -8.69
C LYS A 44 -4.71 1.39 -7.89
N LEU A 45 -4.77 1.23 -6.57
CA LEU A 45 -5.54 2.11 -5.69
C LEU A 45 -5.01 3.56 -5.73
N ILE A 46 -3.70 3.75 -5.71
CA ILE A 46 -3.09 5.09 -5.75
C ILE A 46 -2.71 5.58 -7.14
N SER A 47 -2.84 4.72 -8.15
CA SER A 47 -2.44 4.99 -9.55
C SER A 47 -1.00 5.51 -9.62
N LEU A 48 -0.11 4.77 -8.96
CA LEU A 48 1.33 5.00 -8.85
C LEU A 48 2.00 3.65 -8.63
N ASP A 49 2.93 3.25 -9.49
CA ASP A 49 3.64 1.99 -9.31
C ASP A 49 4.80 2.11 -8.30
N ALA A 50 5.35 0.96 -7.86
CA ALA A 50 6.42 0.97 -6.87
C ALA A 50 7.72 1.64 -7.36
N GLU A 51 8.02 1.63 -8.66
CA GLU A 51 9.21 2.27 -9.22
C GLU A 51 9.06 3.79 -9.23
N GLU A 52 7.91 4.29 -9.69
CA GLU A 52 7.52 5.71 -9.65
C GLU A 52 7.55 6.23 -8.21
N ALA A 53 7.02 5.47 -7.25
CA ALA A 53 7.08 5.81 -5.84
C ALA A 53 8.53 5.93 -5.34
N MET A 54 9.41 4.99 -5.69
CA MET A 54 10.83 5.04 -5.31
C MET A 54 11.57 6.21 -5.96
N ASN A 55 11.22 6.58 -7.20
CA ASN A 55 11.77 7.74 -7.87
C ASN A 55 11.34 9.04 -7.17
N LEU A 56 10.05 9.17 -6.81
CA LEU A 56 9.56 10.31 -6.03
C LEU A 56 10.28 10.44 -4.68
N ILE A 57 10.47 9.33 -3.96
CA ILE A 57 11.23 9.32 -2.70
C ILE A 57 12.69 9.75 -2.96
N GLY A 58 13.31 9.25 -4.02
CA GLY A 58 14.68 9.62 -4.39
C GLY A 58 14.85 11.10 -4.75
N GLU A 59 13.88 11.69 -5.44
CA GLU A 59 13.89 13.10 -5.85
C GLU A 59 13.60 14.04 -4.69
N THR A 60 12.60 13.71 -3.87
CA THR A 60 12.11 14.56 -2.78
C THR A 60 12.88 14.35 -1.47
N GLN A 61 13.55 13.20 -1.33
CA GLN A 61 14.11 12.72 -0.06
C GLN A 61 13.05 12.58 1.05
N ASP A 62 11.78 12.39 0.66
CA ASP A 62 10.64 12.26 1.55
C ASP A 62 9.89 10.95 1.28
N GLU A 63 9.90 10.05 2.26
CA GLU A 63 9.22 8.76 2.19
C GLU A 63 7.68 8.91 2.12
N ALA A 64 7.13 10.03 2.57
CA ALA A 64 5.70 10.30 2.50
C ALA A 64 5.27 10.88 1.15
N ALA A 65 6.20 11.32 0.30
CA ALA A 65 5.87 11.97 -0.97
C ALA A 65 4.95 11.15 -1.90
N PRO A 66 5.10 9.81 -2.05
CA PRO A 66 4.16 9.00 -2.82
C PRO A 66 2.72 9.05 -2.28
N LEU A 67 2.57 9.04 -0.95
CA LEU A 67 1.27 9.11 -0.30
C LEU A 67 0.65 10.50 -0.46
N GLU A 68 1.44 11.56 -0.29
CA GLU A 68 0.97 12.94 -0.48
C GLU A 68 0.55 13.20 -1.93
N HIS A 69 1.28 12.64 -2.90
CA HIS A 69 0.91 12.66 -4.32
C HIS A 69 -0.41 11.91 -4.58
N ALA A 70 -0.64 10.79 -3.89
CA ALA A 70 -1.84 9.98 -4.00
C ALA A 70 -3.05 10.52 -3.21
N ARG A 71 -2.81 11.40 -2.21
CA ARG A 71 -3.80 11.87 -1.24
C ARG A 71 -5.06 12.41 -1.91
N GLU A 72 -4.90 13.23 -2.94
CA GLU A 72 -6.03 13.81 -3.69
C GLU A 72 -6.85 12.76 -4.45
N LYS A 73 -6.22 11.66 -4.87
CA LYS A 73 -6.88 10.54 -5.56
C LYS A 73 -7.54 9.56 -4.58
N LEU A 74 -7.08 9.50 -3.32
CA LEU A 74 -7.60 8.60 -2.30
C LEU A 74 -8.79 9.20 -1.54
N LEU A 75 -8.75 10.50 -1.27
CA LEU A 75 -9.79 11.16 -0.49
C LEU A 75 -11.11 11.22 -1.29
N LYS A 76 -12.21 10.82 -0.62
CA LYS A 76 -13.60 10.88 -1.11
C LYS A 76 -13.95 9.95 -2.28
N LYS A 77 -13.18 8.88 -2.49
CA LYS A 77 -13.60 7.81 -3.40
C LYS A 77 -14.45 6.78 -2.67
N GLU A 78 -15.55 6.39 -3.29
CA GLU A 78 -16.24 5.16 -2.93
C GLU A 78 -15.48 4.01 -3.58
N ILE A 79 -15.20 2.98 -2.80
CA ILE A 79 -14.51 1.79 -3.28
C ILE A 79 -15.23 0.54 -2.75
N THR A 80 -15.15 -0.54 -3.52
CA THR A 80 -15.54 -1.87 -3.08
C THR A 80 -14.28 -2.68 -2.84
N VAL A 81 -14.15 -3.25 -1.64
CA VAL A 81 -13.01 -4.12 -1.27
C VAL A 81 -13.49 -5.55 -1.12
N THR A 82 -12.88 -6.47 -1.88
CA THR A 82 -13.06 -7.91 -1.69
C THR A 82 -11.78 -8.50 -1.12
N GLY A 83 -11.87 -9.20 0.01
CA GLY A 83 -10.70 -9.67 0.74
C GLY A 83 -11.01 -10.72 1.81
N ASN A 84 -9.95 -11.21 2.45
CA ASN A 84 -10.08 -12.13 3.58
C ASN A 84 -9.92 -11.36 4.89
N THR A 85 -10.81 -11.61 5.85
CA THR A 85 -10.66 -11.08 7.20
C THR A 85 -9.59 -11.87 7.95
N ARG A 86 -8.71 -11.16 8.66
CA ARG A 86 -7.68 -11.73 9.52
C ARG A 86 -7.65 -10.98 10.84
N TYR A 87 -7.47 -11.72 11.93
CA TYR A 87 -7.13 -11.12 13.21
C TYR A 87 -5.63 -10.82 13.25
N ASN A 88 -5.27 -9.58 13.55
CA ASN A 88 -3.89 -9.17 13.74
C ASN A 88 -3.55 -9.20 15.23
N ASP A 89 -2.87 -10.27 15.66
CA ASP A 89 -2.45 -10.47 17.06
C ASP A 89 -1.53 -9.37 17.59
N TYR A 90 -0.82 -8.65 16.71
CA TYR A 90 0.10 -7.59 17.12
C TYR A 90 -0.66 -6.31 17.52
N ASN A 91 -1.75 -5.98 16.81
CA ASN A 91 -2.52 -4.76 17.02
C ASN A 91 -3.85 -5.00 17.75
N ASP A 92 -4.21 -6.25 18.01
CA ASP A 92 -5.49 -6.65 18.64
C ASP A 92 -6.71 -6.17 17.83
N THR A 93 -6.63 -6.25 16.49
CA THR A 93 -7.65 -5.74 15.56
C THR A 93 -7.98 -6.70 14.44
N LEU A 94 -9.24 -6.69 13.99
CA LEU A 94 -9.63 -7.31 12.71
C LEU A 94 -9.22 -6.42 11.54
N GLU A 95 -8.62 -7.04 10.53
CA GLU A 95 -8.18 -6.40 9.30
C GLU A 95 -8.69 -7.18 8.09
N VAL A 96 -8.88 -6.50 6.96
CA VAL A 96 -9.15 -7.13 5.67
C VAL A 96 -7.89 -7.10 4.83
N ILE A 97 -7.41 -8.28 4.43
CA ILE A 97 -6.38 -8.40 3.40
C ILE A 97 -7.09 -8.36 2.05
N ALA A 98 -6.89 -7.27 1.31
CA ALA A 98 -7.55 -7.05 0.02
C ALA A 98 -6.99 -8.02 -1.04
N ASN A 99 -7.90 -8.70 -1.73
CA ASN A 99 -7.62 -9.47 -2.94
C ASN A 99 -8.00 -8.68 -4.21
N GLN A 100 -8.95 -7.76 -4.08
CA GLN A 100 -9.43 -6.89 -5.15
C GLN A 100 -9.97 -5.58 -4.56
N ILE A 101 -9.75 -4.48 -5.28
CA ILE A 101 -10.33 -3.17 -4.99
C ILE A 101 -10.87 -2.60 -6.30
N ASP A 102 -12.16 -2.28 -6.31
CA ASP A 102 -12.84 -1.64 -7.43
C ASP A 102 -13.21 -0.21 -7.02
N GLN A 103 -12.95 0.76 -7.89
CA GLN A 103 -13.42 2.13 -7.67
C GLN A 103 -14.88 2.20 -8.07
N THR A 104 -15.75 2.57 -7.13
CA THR A 104 -17.17 2.82 -7.39
C THR A 104 -17.29 4.29 -7.78
N GLY A 105 -17.29 4.56 -9.09
CA GLY A 105 -17.35 5.91 -9.65
C GLY A 105 -17.74 5.90 -11.11
#